data_AF-A0A3Q7YEW8-F1
#
_entry.id   AF-A0A3Q7YEW8-F1
#
_cell.length_a   1.000
_cell.length_b   1.000
_cell.length_c   1.000
_cell.angle_alpha   90.00
_cell.angle_beta   90.00
_cell.angle_gamma   90.00
#
_symmetry.space_group_name_H-M   'P 1'
#
loop_
_entity.id
_entity.type
_entity.pdbx_description
1 polymer ?
#
loop_
_entity_poly.entity_id
_entity_poly.type
_entity_poly.pdbx_seq_one_letter_code
_entity_poly.pdbx_strand_id
1 'polypeptide(L)'
;MALEMQSTEMLTREQLFHLFERFTLFTSQPDVMKRIADAVLDNQEAVAVTTTIQEEIFLEMGVDPRFGISCLGKISTVYENDQDLVIQFYKFLAKEEMACDEAELGEEEFAEKMRHQQNLQEEQLEMLQHMRKYNLDDQYAILEKLHQQMENGNYESETSILSAEHMEEIIQRKVSPLFMPS
;
A
#
# COMPACT_ATOMS: atom_id res chain seq x y z
N MET A 1 -9.75 -28.78 21.12
CA MET A 1 -8.57 -28.66 20.26
C MET A 1 -9.00 -29.06 18.86
N ALA A 2 -9.54 -28.10 18.11
CA ALA A 2 -9.87 -28.31 16.71
C ALA A 2 -8.59 -28.08 15.91
N LEU A 3 -8.20 -29.08 15.12
CA LEU A 3 -7.18 -28.93 14.09
C LEU A 3 -7.60 -27.79 13.17
N GLU A 4 -6.87 -26.67 13.19
CA GLU A 4 -6.75 -25.83 12.01
C GLU A 4 -5.89 -26.61 11.02
N MET A 5 -6.56 -27.35 10.13
CA MET A 5 -5.94 -27.81 8.90
C MET A 5 -5.58 -26.55 8.11
N GLN A 6 -4.32 -26.11 8.23
CA GLN A 6 -3.74 -25.14 7.31
C GLN A 6 -4.03 -25.62 5.89
N SER A 7 -4.71 -24.76 5.14
CA SER A 7 -5.05 -24.95 3.75
C SER A 7 -3.78 -25.25 2.95
N THR A 8 -3.69 -26.46 2.41
CA THR A 8 -2.58 -26.90 1.54
C THR A 8 -2.47 -26.10 0.22
N GLU A 9 -3.30 -25.07 0.03
CA GLU A 9 -3.39 -24.25 -1.18
C GLU A 9 -2.72 -22.88 -1.03
N MET A 10 -2.21 -22.52 0.14
CA MET A 10 -1.63 -21.20 0.40
C MET A 10 -0.35 -21.25 1.23
N LEU A 11 0.49 -20.23 1.09
CA LEU A 11 1.62 -20.01 1.97
C LEU A 11 1.14 -19.73 3.40
N THR A 12 1.89 -20.26 4.37
CA THR A 12 1.67 -19.95 5.79
C THR A 12 2.03 -18.51 6.12
N ARG A 13 1.50 -18.01 7.24
CA ARG A 13 1.81 -16.67 7.76
C ARG A 13 3.32 -16.50 7.93
N GLU A 14 4.01 -17.47 8.50
CA GLU A 14 5.46 -17.43 8.72
C GLU A 14 6.24 -17.33 7.41
N GLN A 15 5.85 -18.07 6.38
CA GLN A 15 6.49 -18.01 5.06
C GLN A 15 6.29 -16.65 4.38
N LEU A 16 5.10 -16.04 4.53
CA LEU A 16 4.83 -14.71 4.00
C LEU A 16 5.68 -13.64 4.69
N PHE A 17 5.74 -13.65 6.02
CA PHE A 17 6.60 -12.73 6.76
C PHE A 17 8.08 -12.92 6.40
N HIS A 18 8.55 -14.16 6.25
CA HIS A 18 9.91 -14.44 5.82
C HIS A 18 10.21 -13.83 4.44
N LEU A 19 9.29 -13.98 3.48
CA LEU A 19 9.41 -13.34 2.17
C LEU A 19 9.54 -11.82 2.30
N PHE A 20 8.66 -11.17 3.07
CA PHE A 20 8.63 -9.72 3.21
C PHE A 20 9.94 -9.17 3.80
N GLU A 21 10.42 -9.81 4.86
CA GLU A 21 11.68 -9.43 5.52
C GLU A 21 12.89 -9.67 4.62
N ARG A 22 12.95 -10.84 3.97
CA ARG A 22 14.08 -11.22 3.11
C ARG A 22 14.16 -10.33 1.87
N PHE A 23 13.01 -10.04 1.26
CA PHE A 23 12.93 -9.14 0.12
C PHE A 23 13.40 -7.74 0.48
N THR A 24 12.93 -7.19 1.62
CA THR A 24 13.37 -5.88 2.12
C THR A 24 14.89 -5.84 2.34
N LEU A 25 15.46 -6.91 2.89
CA LEU A 25 16.91 -7.01 3.09
C LEU A 25 17.67 -7.05 1.76
N PHE A 26 17.14 -7.74 0.75
CA PHE A 26 17.76 -7.82 -0.57
C PHE A 26 17.67 -6.48 -1.30
N THR A 27 16.51 -5.83 -1.36
CA THR A 27 16.36 -4.54 -2.04
C THR A 27 17.05 -3.38 -1.32
N SER A 28 17.48 -3.56 -0.07
CA SER A 28 18.34 -2.58 0.61
C SER A 28 19.84 -2.73 0.27
N GLN A 29 20.23 -3.78 -0.46
CA GLN A 29 21.63 -4.01 -0.82
C GLN A 29 22.00 -3.29 -2.12
N PRO A 30 23.12 -2.53 -2.15
CA PRO A 30 23.56 -1.81 -3.35
C PRO A 30 23.76 -2.72 -4.57
N ASP A 31 24.24 -3.94 -4.37
CA ASP A 31 24.47 -4.89 -5.48
C ASP A 31 23.15 -5.36 -6.11
N VAL A 32 22.10 -5.51 -5.31
CA VAL A 32 20.76 -5.88 -5.79
C VAL A 32 20.13 -4.70 -6.51
N MET A 33 20.22 -3.49 -5.95
CA MET A 33 19.72 -2.28 -6.63
C MET A 33 20.42 -2.05 -7.96
N LYS A 34 21.74 -2.26 -8.00
CA LYS A 34 22.50 -2.22 -9.24
C LYS A 34 22.02 -3.27 -10.25
N ARG A 35 21.74 -4.51 -9.80
CA ARG A 35 21.19 -5.56 -10.67
C ARG A 35 19.86 -5.15 -11.29
N ILE A 36 18.97 -4.46 -10.55
CA ILE A 36 17.70 -3.97 -11.07
C ILE A 36 17.94 -2.86 -12.10
N ALA A 37 18.78 -1.87 -11.77
CA ALA A 37 19.12 -0.76 -12.67
C ALA A 37 19.82 -1.23 -13.96
N ASP A 38 20.77 -2.17 -13.86
CA ASP A 38 21.47 -2.75 -15.02
C ASP A 38 20.47 -3.46 -15.96
N ALA A 39 19.46 -4.13 -15.41
CA ALA A 39 18.42 -4.78 -16.21
C ALA A 39 17.51 -3.78 -16.94
N VAL A 40 17.17 -2.66 -16.29
CA VAL A 40 16.43 -1.55 -16.91
C VAL A 40 17.23 -0.95 -18.07
N LEU A 41 18.55 -0.76 -17.89
CA LEU A 41 19.45 -0.32 -18.97
C LEU A 41 19.48 -1.30 -20.15
N ASP A 42 19.34 -2.60 -19.88
CA ASP A 42 19.21 -3.65 -20.88
C ASP A 42 17.77 -3.80 -21.46
N ASN A 43 16.88 -2.84 -21.19
CA ASN A 43 15.47 -2.81 -21.62
C ASN A 43 14.61 -3.96 -21.05
N GLN A 44 14.94 -4.45 -19.86
CA GLN A 44 14.06 -5.33 -19.09
C GLN A 44 13.22 -4.49 -18.11
N GLU A 45 12.04 -5.00 -17.75
CA GLU A 45 11.20 -4.34 -16.74
C GLU A 45 11.80 -4.58 -15.35
N ALA A 46 11.86 -3.55 -14.50
CA ALA A 46 12.38 -3.70 -13.15
C ALA A 46 11.60 -4.74 -12.34
N VAL A 47 10.28 -4.80 -12.56
CA VAL A 47 9.38 -5.79 -11.93
C VAL A 47 9.76 -7.24 -12.26
N ALA A 48 10.37 -7.50 -13.42
CA ALA A 48 10.82 -8.85 -13.76
C ALA A 48 12.02 -9.28 -12.90
N VAL A 49 12.90 -8.32 -12.56
CA VAL A 49 14.03 -8.56 -11.66
C VAL A 49 13.55 -8.71 -10.23
N THR A 50 12.65 -7.85 -9.74
CA THR A 50 12.08 -8.01 -8.39
C THR A 50 11.30 -9.31 -8.25
N THR A 51 10.56 -9.71 -9.29
CA THR A 51 9.93 -11.04 -9.35
C THR A 51 10.97 -12.15 -9.24
N THR A 52 12.08 -12.08 -9.99
CA THR A 52 13.17 -13.05 -9.89
C THR A 52 13.74 -13.13 -8.46
N ILE A 53 13.87 -12.00 -7.77
CA ILE A 53 14.30 -11.95 -6.37
C ILE A 53 13.27 -12.65 -5.47
N GLN A 54 11.96 -12.45 -5.68
CA GLN A 54 10.92 -13.20 -4.96
C GLN A 54 11.04 -14.71 -5.22
N GLU A 55 11.30 -15.12 -6.47
CA GLU A 55 11.52 -16.52 -6.84
C GLU A 55 12.75 -17.12 -6.13
N GLU A 56 13.86 -16.39 -6.06
CA GLU A 56 15.06 -16.78 -5.31
C GLU A 56 14.75 -17.03 -3.83
N ILE A 57 13.97 -16.14 -3.20
CA ILE A 57 13.55 -16.29 -1.80
C ILE A 57 12.61 -17.49 -1.62
N PHE A 58 11.69 -17.73 -2.54
CA PHE A 58 10.84 -18.92 -2.50
C PHE A 58 11.67 -20.20 -2.58
N LEU A 59 12.66 -20.26 -3.47
CA LEU A 59 13.59 -21.39 -3.57
C LEU A 59 14.40 -21.59 -2.27
N GLU A 60 14.88 -20.52 -1.64
CA GLU A 60 15.56 -20.57 -0.33
C GLU A 60 14.66 -21.20 0.74
N MET A 61 13.35 -20.92 0.71
CA MET A 61 12.35 -21.51 1.61
C MET A 61 11.92 -22.93 1.24
N GLY A 62 12.37 -23.49 0.13
CA GLY A 62 11.90 -24.78 -0.39
C GLY A 62 10.48 -24.73 -0.98
N VAL A 63 10.03 -23.55 -1.38
CA VAL A 63 8.73 -23.29 -2.01
C VAL A 63 8.89 -23.21 -3.52
N ASP A 64 7.98 -23.83 -4.27
CA ASP A 64 7.93 -23.66 -5.73
C ASP A 64 7.58 -22.19 -6.08
N PRO A 65 8.41 -21.49 -6.88
CA PRO A 65 8.18 -20.07 -7.14
C PRO A 65 6.85 -19.76 -7.81
N ARG A 66 6.36 -20.61 -8.73
CA ARG A 66 5.07 -20.39 -9.40
C ARG A 66 3.92 -20.49 -8.41
N PHE A 67 3.99 -21.45 -7.50
CA PHE A 67 3.05 -21.55 -6.38
C PHE A 67 3.13 -20.32 -5.47
N GLY A 68 4.34 -19.89 -5.08
CA GLY A 68 4.56 -18.74 -4.20
C GLY A 68 3.97 -17.45 -4.77
N ILE A 69 4.29 -17.12 -6.03
CA ILE A 69 3.77 -15.96 -6.74
C ILE A 69 2.24 -16.03 -6.89
N SER A 70 1.70 -17.21 -7.20
CA SER A 70 0.23 -17.40 -7.25
C SER A 70 -0.45 -17.15 -5.91
N CYS A 71 0.24 -17.42 -4.79
CA CYS A 71 -0.28 -17.13 -3.45
C CYS A 71 -0.33 -15.63 -3.18
N LEU A 72 0.67 -14.84 -3.62
CA LEU A 72 0.71 -13.39 -3.39
C LEU A 72 -0.56 -12.69 -3.90
N GLY A 73 -1.03 -13.06 -5.09
CA GLY A 73 -2.27 -12.52 -5.68
C GLY A 73 -3.55 -12.89 -4.94
N LYS A 74 -3.50 -13.74 -3.90
CA LYS A 74 -4.65 -14.21 -3.12
C LYS A 74 -4.60 -13.78 -1.65
N ILE A 75 -3.52 -13.12 -1.20
CA ILE A 75 -3.30 -12.80 0.22
C ILE A 75 -4.47 -11.97 0.79
N SER A 76 -4.83 -10.86 0.14
CA SER A 76 -5.88 -9.97 0.64
C SER A 76 -7.26 -10.64 0.74
N THR A 77 -7.50 -11.72 -0.02
CA THR A 77 -8.75 -12.48 0.01
C THR A 77 -8.71 -13.60 1.04
N VAL A 78 -7.63 -14.38 1.08
CA VAL A 78 -7.51 -15.54 1.99
C VAL A 78 -7.28 -15.10 3.43
N TYR A 79 -6.51 -14.03 3.62
CA TYR A 79 -6.14 -13.50 4.93
C TYR A 79 -6.88 -12.19 5.25
N GLU A 80 -8.07 -11.97 4.67
CA GLU A 80 -8.87 -10.76 4.88
C GLU A 80 -9.10 -10.41 6.37
N ASN A 81 -9.14 -11.43 7.23
CA ASN A 81 -9.36 -11.28 8.67
C ASN A 81 -8.05 -11.07 9.47
N ASP A 82 -6.88 -11.28 8.88
CA ASP A 82 -5.57 -10.99 9.49
C ASP A 82 -5.06 -9.64 8.99
N GLN A 83 -5.56 -8.57 9.61
CA GLN A 83 -5.22 -7.20 9.23
C GLN A 83 -3.71 -6.92 9.33
N ASP A 84 -3.02 -7.48 10.31
CA ASP A 84 -1.57 -7.29 10.46
C ASP A 84 -0.82 -7.87 9.26
N LEU A 85 -1.15 -9.10 8.86
CA LEU A 85 -0.54 -9.72 7.69
C LEU A 85 -0.86 -8.94 6.40
N VAL A 86 -2.10 -8.50 6.21
CA VAL A 86 -2.51 -7.73 5.03
C VAL A 86 -1.78 -6.38 4.97
N ILE A 87 -1.64 -5.68 6.10
CA ILE A 87 -0.87 -4.43 6.18
C ILE A 87 0.60 -4.66 5.79
N GLN A 88 1.19 -5.76 6.26
CA GLN A 88 2.59 -6.08 5.98
C GLN A 88 2.79 -6.48 4.53
N PHE A 89 1.80 -7.15 3.92
CA PHE A 89 1.79 -7.41 2.48
C PHE A 89 1.76 -6.11 1.65
N TYR A 90 0.92 -5.13 1.99
CA TYR A 90 0.93 -3.84 1.29
C TYR A 90 2.22 -3.06 1.47
N LYS A 91 2.87 -3.14 2.66
CA LYS A 91 4.21 -2.58 2.87
C LYS A 91 5.25 -3.26 1.99
N PHE A 92 5.17 -4.57 1.82
CA PHE A 92 6.04 -5.32 0.92
C PHE A 92 5.85 -4.87 -0.54
N LEU A 93 4.61 -4.73 -1.02
CA LEU A 93 4.33 -4.23 -2.38
C LEU A 93 4.88 -2.80 -2.58
N ALA A 94 4.69 -1.91 -1.60
CA ALA A 94 5.25 -0.56 -1.66
C ALA A 94 6.79 -0.58 -1.72
N LYS A 95 7.45 -1.53 -1.06
CA LYS A 95 8.91 -1.71 -1.15
C LYS A 95 9.36 -2.24 -2.49
N GLU A 96 8.60 -3.12 -3.12
CA GLU A 96 8.84 -3.55 -4.49
C GLU A 96 8.69 -2.39 -5.47
N GLU A 97 7.61 -1.61 -5.36
CA GLU A 97 7.37 -0.43 -6.20
C GLU A 97 8.51 0.59 -6.05
N MET A 98 8.92 0.91 -4.82
CA MET A 98 10.07 1.81 -4.58
C MET A 98 11.36 1.32 -5.23
N ALA A 99 11.64 0.01 -5.17
CA ALA A 99 12.85 -0.56 -5.76
C ALA A 99 12.80 -0.53 -7.31
N CYS A 100 11.61 -0.66 -7.89
CA CYS A 100 11.41 -0.50 -9.32
C CYS A 100 11.57 0.97 -9.73
N ASP A 101 10.89 1.87 -9.04
CA ASP A 101 10.97 3.31 -9.24
C ASP A 101 12.40 3.83 -9.15
N GLU A 102 13.18 3.41 -8.16
CA GLU A 102 14.57 3.87 -8.01
C GLU A 102 15.47 3.41 -9.15
N ALA A 103 15.15 2.27 -9.77
CA ALA A 103 15.90 1.75 -10.92
C ALA A 103 15.43 2.35 -12.26
N GLU A 104 14.15 2.68 -12.38
CA GLU A 104 13.53 3.22 -13.59
C GLU A 104 13.66 4.75 -13.67
N LEU A 105 13.46 5.42 -12.54
CA LEU A 105 13.57 6.85 -12.38
C LEU A 105 15.03 7.16 -12.00
N GLY A 106 15.64 8.10 -12.72
CA GLY A 106 16.95 8.60 -12.31
C GLY A 106 16.91 9.22 -10.91
N GLU A 107 18.07 9.37 -10.26
CA GLU A 107 18.17 9.86 -8.86
C GLU A 107 17.34 11.12 -8.57
N GLU A 108 17.29 12.08 -9.50
CA GLU A 108 16.55 13.33 -9.35
C GLU A 108 15.03 13.10 -9.36
N GLU A 109 14.52 12.40 -10.37
CA GLU A 109 13.09 12.13 -10.52
C GLU A 109 12.57 11.23 -9.40
N PHE A 110 13.36 10.24 -8.99
CA PHE A 110 13.05 9.41 -7.83
C PHE A 110 12.97 10.25 -6.55
N ALA A 111 13.94 11.14 -6.31
CA ALA A 111 13.94 12.01 -5.14
C ALA A 111 12.73 12.97 -5.13
N GLU A 112 12.33 13.50 -6.28
CA GLU A 112 11.12 14.32 -6.40
C GLU A 112 9.85 13.51 -6.11
N LYS A 113 9.71 12.30 -6.67
CA LYS A 113 8.60 11.38 -6.38
C LYS A 113 8.50 11.08 -4.89
N MET A 114 9.63 10.73 -4.25
CA MET A 114 9.68 10.43 -2.82
C MET A 114 9.30 11.63 -1.95
N ARG A 115 9.76 12.83 -2.30
CA ARG A 115 9.40 14.06 -1.60
C ARG A 115 7.91 14.37 -1.75
N HIS A 116 7.35 14.21 -2.94
CA HIS A 116 5.94 14.42 -3.18
C HIS A 116 5.09 13.43 -2.34
N GLN A 117 5.43 12.15 -2.34
CA GLN A 117 4.76 11.14 -1.51
C GLN A 117 4.87 11.46 -0.01
N GLN A 118 6.03 11.92 0.47
CA GLN A 118 6.20 12.30 1.86
C GLN A 118 5.30 13.48 2.24
N ASN A 119 5.27 14.54 1.43
CA ASN A 119 4.42 15.70 1.68
C ASN A 119 2.93 15.29 1.75
N LEU A 120 2.51 14.42 0.83
CA LEU A 120 1.13 13.91 0.80
C LEU A 120 0.77 13.14 2.09
N GLN A 121 1.69 12.29 2.59
CA GLN A 121 1.49 11.58 3.86
C GLN A 121 1.41 12.53 5.06
N GLU A 122 2.22 13.60 5.06
CA GLU A 122 2.17 14.63 6.09
C GLU A 122 0.81 15.35 6.07
N GLU A 123 0.31 15.74 4.89
CA GLU A 123 -1.01 16.37 4.74
C GLU A 123 -2.17 15.45 5.17
N GLN A 124 -2.13 14.16 4.81
CA GLN A 124 -3.10 13.16 5.29
C GLN A 124 -3.09 13.05 6.82
N LEU A 125 -1.91 13.04 7.43
CA LEU A 125 -1.77 12.96 8.88
C LEU A 125 -2.33 14.21 9.56
N GLU A 126 -2.04 15.40 9.04
CA GLU A 126 -2.60 16.66 9.54
C GLU A 126 -4.13 16.68 9.44
N MET A 127 -4.70 16.23 8.32
CA MET A 127 -6.14 16.07 8.14
C MET A 127 -6.73 15.15 9.21
N LEU A 128 -6.15 13.97 9.43
CA LEU A 128 -6.63 13.01 10.45
C LEU A 128 -6.53 13.58 11.88
N GLN A 129 -5.47 14.32 12.18
CA GLN A 129 -5.32 15.01 13.47
C GLN A 129 -6.36 16.12 13.64
N HIS A 130 -6.69 16.85 12.57
CA HIS A 130 -7.73 17.86 12.58
C HIS A 130 -9.12 17.23 12.77
N MET A 131 -9.42 16.17 12.02
CA MET A 131 -10.68 15.43 12.07
C MET A 131 -10.99 14.89 13.48
N ARG A 132 -9.96 14.48 14.24
CA ARG A 132 -10.11 14.00 15.63
C ARG A 132 -10.75 15.03 16.58
N LYS A 133 -10.75 16.32 16.22
CA LYS A 133 -11.35 17.39 17.04
C LYS A 133 -12.89 17.38 17.01
N TYR A 134 -13.50 16.70 16.04
CA TYR A 134 -14.95 16.64 15.88
C TYR A 134 -15.57 15.44 16.62
N ASN A 135 -16.89 15.43 16.77
CA ASN A 135 -17.63 14.28 17.31
C ASN A 135 -17.67 13.12 16.30
N LEU A 136 -18.05 11.92 16.76
CA LEU A 136 -18.06 10.72 15.91
C LEU A 136 -18.95 10.83 14.68
N ASP A 137 -20.12 11.47 14.78
CA ASP A 137 -21.04 11.60 13.65
C ASP A 137 -20.50 12.53 12.56
N ASP A 138 -19.69 13.51 12.94
CA ASP A 138 -19.04 14.44 12.03
C ASP A 138 -17.78 13.82 11.42
N GLN A 139 -17.00 13.07 12.21
CA GLN A 139 -15.88 12.26 11.70
C GLN A 139 -16.37 11.24 10.65
N TYR A 140 -17.50 10.57 10.90
CA TYR A 140 -18.09 9.63 9.95
C TYR A 140 -18.49 10.33 8.64
N ALA A 141 -19.14 11.49 8.71
CA ALA A 141 -19.53 12.25 7.53
C ALA A 141 -18.32 12.72 6.70
N ILE A 142 -17.23 13.12 7.36
CA ILE A 142 -15.98 13.48 6.71
C ILE A 142 -15.37 12.26 6.00
N LEU A 143 -15.29 11.12 6.68
CA LEU A 143 -14.74 9.88 6.09
C LEU A 143 -15.59 9.35 4.93
N GLU A 144 -16.91 9.43 5.02
CA GLU A 144 -17.81 9.04 3.93
C GLU A 144 -17.61 9.93 2.70
N LYS A 145 -17.42 11.24 2.92
CA LYS A 145 -17.12 12.17 1.82
C LYS A 145 -15.74 11.95 1.23
N LEU A 146 -14.75 11.69 2.06
CA LEU A 146 -13.40 11.33 1.60
C LEU A 146 -13.44 10.06 0.75
N HIS A 147 -14.17 9.04 1.18
CA HIS A 147 -14.33 7.80 0.41
C HIS A 147 -14.97 8.05 -0.96
N GLN A 148 -16.04 8.85 -1.02
CA GLN A 148 -16.66 9.24 -2.29
C GLN A 148 -15.70 10.04 -3.19
N GLN A 149 -14.89 10.92 -2.61
CA GLN A 149 -13.89 11.68 -3.37
C GLN A 149 -12.84 10.75 -3.99
N MET A 150 -12.33 9.79 -3.21
CA MET A 150 -11.38 8.79 -3.69
C MET A 150 -11.99 7.90 -4.78
N GLU A 151 -13.23 7.44 -4.60
CA GLU A 151 -13.92 6.61 -5.60
C GLU A 151 -14.10 7.37 -6.93
N ASN A 152 -14.54 8.64 -6.87
CA ASN A 152 -14.70 9.49 -8.05
C ASN A 152 -13.36 9.82 -8.72
N GLY A 153 -12.29 9.88 -7.94
CA GLY A 153 -10.92 10.09 -8.39
C GLY A 153 -10.17 8.80 -8.75
N ASN A 154 -10.87 7.68 -8.91
CA ASN A 154 -10.28 6.37 -9.24
C ASN A 154 -9.11 5.97 -8.30
N TYR A 155 -9.21 6.35 -7.03
CA TYR A 155 -8.22 6.09 -5.98
C TYR A 155 -6.83 6.68 -6.25
N GLU A 156 -6.73 7.74 -7.06
CA GLU A 156 -5.50 8.51 -7.22
C GLU A 156 -5.07 9.13 -5.87
N SER A 157 -3.76 9.12 -5.59
CA SER A 157 -3.23 9.49 -4.27
C SER A 157 -3.63 10.91 -3.85
N GLU A 158 -3.67 11.86 -4.78
CA GLU A 158 -4.04 13.26 -4.53
C GLU A 158 -5.49 13.43 -4.03
N THR A 159 -6.36 12.46 -4.31
CA THR A 159 -7.78 12.50 -3.94
C THR A 159 -8.04 12.09 -2.48
N SER A 160 -7.00 11.70 -1.75
CA SER A 160 -7.07 11.22 -0.36
C SER A 160 -6.98 12.33 0.70
N ILE A 161 -7.06 13.60 0.29
CA ILE A 161 -6.90 14.76 1.18
C ILE A 161 -8.15 15.63 1.17
N LEU A 162 -8.54 16.09 2.36
CA LEU A 162 -9.53 17.13 2.58
C LEU A 162 -8.91 18.26 3.40
N SER A 163 -9.09 19.49 2.94
CA SER A 163 -8.72 20.68 3.70
C SER A 163 -9.62 20.84 4.93
N ALA A 164 -9.14 21.58 5.94
CA ALA A 164 -9.95 21.93 7.10
C ALA A 164 -11.24 22.68 6.71
N GLU A 165 -11.15 23.57 5.72
CA GLU A 165 -12.30 24.31 5.18
C GLU A 165 -13.35 23.36 4.60
N HIS A 166 -12.93 22.38 3.79
CA HIS A 166 -13.87 21.38 3.25
C HIS A 166 -14.47 20.49 4.34
N MET A 167 -13.71 20.12 5.38
CA MET A 167 -14.24 19.39 6.54
C MET A 167 -15.31 20.21 7.27
N GLU A 168 -15.08 21.50 7.51
CA GLU A 168 -16.06 22.39 8.12
C GLU A 168 -17.32 22.56 7.27
N GLU A 169 -17.19 22.67 5.95
CA GLU A 169 -18.34 22.73 5.04
C GLU A 169 -19.21 21.47 5.11
N ILE A 170 -18.60 20.28 5.19
CA ILE A 170 -19.31 19.01 5.32
C ILE A 170 -20.16 19.02 6.59
N ILE A 171 -19.59 19.49 7.70
CA ILE A 171 -20.28 19.59 9.00
C ILE A 171 -21.42 20.61 8.92
N GLN A 172 -21.18 21.80 8.34
CA GLN A 172 -22.19 22.85 8.25
C GLN A 172 -23.40 22.45 7.38
N ARG A 173 -23.17 21.72 6.28
CA ARG A 173 -24.25 21.21 5.41
C ARG A 173 -25.14 20.20 6.14
N LYS A 174 -24.62 19.47 7.13
CA LYS A 174 -25.39 18.57 7.99
C LYS A 174 -26.28 19.30 9.00
N VAL A 175 -25.86 20.49 9.45
CA VAL A 175 -26.57 21.28 10.49
C VAL A 175 -27.66 22.19 9.92
N SER A 176 -27.70 22.41 8.60
CA SER A 176 -28.74 23.21 7.95
C SER A 176 -30.10 22.48 7.97
N PRO A 177 -31.11 22.97 8.71
CA PRO A 177 -32.46 22.40 8.63
C PRO A 177 -33.03 22.71 7.26
N LEU A 178 -33.62 21.70 6.61
CA LEU A 178 -34.58 21.89 5.54
C LEU A 178 -35.67 22.86 6.01
N PHE A 179 -35.55 24.14 5.65
CA PHE A 179 -36.65 25.08 5.66
C PHE A 179 -37.69 24.55 4.66
N MET A 180 -38.70 23.83 5.13
CA MET A 180 -39.93 23.62 4.37
C MET A 180 -40.83 24.84 4.62
N PRO A 181 -41.09 25.69 3.61
CA PRO A 181 -42.09 26.74 3.76
C PRO A 181 -43.48 26.09 3.89
N SER A 182 -44.26 26.62 4.82
CA SER A 182 -45.65 26.22 5.12
C SER A 182 -46.61 26.64 4.02
#